data_AF-A0AAQ2NDU8-F1
#
_entry.id   AF-A0AAQ2NDU8-F1
#
_cell.length_a   1.000
_cell.length_b   1.000
_cell.length_c   1.000
_cell.angle_alpha   90.00
_cell.angle_beta   90.00
_cell.angle_gamma   90.00
#
_symmetry.space_group_name_H-M   'P 1'
#
loop_
_entity.id
_entity.type
_entity.pdbx_description
1 polymer ?
#
loop_
_entity_poly.entity_id
_entity_poly.type
_entity_poly.pdbx_seq_one_letter_code
_entity_poly.pdbx_strand_id
1 'polypeptide(L)'
;MEIESRTSRIPLIREAYDDAVLGEKIKEKLSFIMHRNYGDFINYWNERKSYKGLTYGAVQYPSLYMGAGEQRIIKFLETIYSIPDYSLILIDELDLTLHTEALLRLMQVLNDECNTRNIQIVFTSHREELLDCNFINIRHLVNDTNGKTSICLERTTPDCIKRLTGICPKPLEIMVEDNLAEALVRKILRTHNLEQSCKVSQFGSKENSYLVGAGLLLRGETLDNTLIVLDGDVDVAEAEKEQK
;
A
#
# COMPACT_ATOMS: atom_id res chain seq x y z
N MET A 1 38.30 -23.59 -29.39
CA MET A 1 37.64 -22.36 -29.85
C MET A 1 36.25 -22.78 -30.27
N GLU A 2 35.33 -22.90 -29.29
CA GLU A 2 33.97 -23.33 -29.54
C GLU A 2 33.21 -22.19 -30.23
N ILE A 3 32.70 -22.48 -31.42
CA ILE A 3 31.93 -21.54 -32.22
C ILE A 3 30.49 -21.67 -31.72
N GLU A 4 30.06 -20.81 -30.79
CA GLU A 4 28.66 -20.67 -30.44
C GLU A 4 27.90 -20.09 -31.63
N SER A 5 27.15 -20.92 -32.34
CA SER A 5 26.19 -20.46 -33.34
C SER A 5 25.03 -19.75 -32.63
N ARG A 6 25.03 -18.42 -32.64
CA ARG A 6 23.86 -17.59 -32.28
C ARG A 6 22.72 -17.84 -33.27
N THR A 7 21.91 -18.86 -33.03
CA THR A 7 20.57 -18.94 -33.59
C THR A 7 19.62 -18.18 -32.66
N SER A 8 19.04 -17.09 -33.15
CA SER A 8 18.14 -16.18 -32.42
C SER A 8 16.75 -16.76 -32.12
N ARG A 9 16.52 -18.05 -32.40
CA ARG A 9 15.26 -18.76 -32.13
C ARG A 9 15.52 -19.89 -31.15
N ILE A 10 14.92 -19.80 -29.97
CA ILE A 10 14.85 -20.91 -29.02
C ILE A 10 13.67 -21.78 -29.47
N PRO A 11 13.90 -23.00 -29.99
CA PRO A 11 12.81 -23.91 -30.29
C PRO A 11 12.13 -24.31 -28.98
N LEU A 12 10.82 -24.12 -28.90
CA LEU A 12 10.01 -24.50 -27.75
C LEU A 12 8.96 -25.49 -28.20
N ILE A 13 8.87 -26.61 -27.49
CA ILE A 13 7.80 -27.57 -27.61
C ILE A 13 6.67 -27.11 -26.68
N ARG A 14 5.43 -27.27 -27.12
CA ARG A 14 4.22 -26.88 -26.39
C ARG A 14 3.45 -28.12 -25.96
N GLU A 15 3.02 -28.12 -24.71
CA GLU A 15 2.20 -29.19 -24.14
C GLU A 15 1.15 -28.58 -23.22
N ALA A 16 0.04 -29.29 -23.04
CA ALA A 16 -0.97 -28.90 -22.06
C ALA A 16 -0.33 -28.81 -20.67
N TYR A 17 -0.88 -27.94 -19.82
CA TYR A 17 -0.42 -27.86 -18.45
C TYR A 17 -0.75 -29.15 -17.69
N ASP A 18 0.20 -29.69 -16.94
CA ASP A 18 0.12 -31.04 -16.35
C ASP A 18 -1.08 -31.19 -15.39
N ASP A 19 -1.39 -30.15 -14.62
CA ASP A 19 -2.53 -30.08 -13.71
C ASP A 19 -3.58 -29.10 -14.22
N ALA A 20 -4.54 -29.59 -15.00
CA ALA A 20 -5.57 -28.77 -15.62
C ALA A 20 -6.40 -27.98 -14.59
N VAL A 21 -6.64 -28.53 -13.40
CA VAL A 21 -7.45 -27.87 -12.36
C VAL A 21 -6.66 -26.70 -11.77
N LEU A 22 -5.39 -26.91 -11.46
CA LEU A 22 -4.50 -25.86 -10.98
C LEU A 22 -4.30 -24.78 -12.04
N GLY A 23 -4.07 -25.17 -13.31
CA GLY A 23 -3.91 -24.25 -14.42
C GLY A 23 -5.12 -23.32 -14.61
N GLU A 24 -6.33 -23.88 -14.50
CA GLU A 24 -7.57 -23.10 -14.58
C GLU A 24 -7.70 -22.12 -13.41
N LYS A 25 -7.40 -22.57 -12.18
CA LYS A 25 -7.42 -21.71 -10.99
C LYS A 25 -6.41 -20.56 -11.10
N ILE A 26 -5.19 -20.84 -11.57
CA ILE A 26 -4.16 -19.81 -11.80
C ILE A 26 -4.63 -18.81 -12.85
N LYS A 27 -5.18 -19.29 -13.97
CA LYS A 27 -5.71 -18.43 -15.05
C LYS A 27 -6.79 -17.49 -14.55
N GLU A 28 -7.77 -18.00 -13.81
CA GLU A 28 -8.88 -17.23 -13.27
C GLU A 28 -8.36 -16.10 -12.35
N LYS A 29 -7.49 -16.45 -11.40
CA LYS A 29 -6.97 -15.49 -10.43
C LYS A 29 -5.98 -14.51 -11.05
N LEU A 30 -5.14 -14.94 -11.98
CA LEU A 30 -4.28 -14.03 -12.75
C LEU A 30 -5.11 -13.02 -13.55
N SER A 31 -6.19 -13.47 -14.19
CA SER A 31 -7.10 -12.61 -14.96
C SER A 31 -7.76 -11.55 -14.08
N PHE A 32 -8.20 -11.95 -12.89
CA PHE A 32 -8.71 -11.04 -11.88
C PHE A 32 -7.65 -10.01 -11.45
N ILE A 33 -6.45 -10.47 -11.06
CA ILE A 33 -5.39 -9.59 -10.55
C ILE A 33 -4.93 -8.58 -11.60
N MET A 34 -4.71 -9.02 -12.84
CA MET A 34 -4.19 -8.17 -13.92
C MET A 34 -5.26 -7.39 -14.68
N HIS A 35 -6.54 -7.60 -14.36
CA HIS A 35 -7.67 -7.06 -15.10
C HIS A 35 -7.64 -7.36 -16.61
N ARG A 36 -7.26 -8.59 -16.96
CA ARG A 36 -7.12 -9.04 -18.35
C ARG A 36 -7.77 -10.39 -18.52
N ASN A 37 -8.38 -10.63 -19.68
CA ASN A 37 -8.97 -11.93 -19.98
C ASN A 37 -7.90 -12.85 -20.58
N TYR A 38 -7.22 -13.61 -19.73
CA TYR A 38 -6.28 -14.63 -20.20
C TYR A 38 -7.02 -15.90 -20.59
N GLY A 39 -6.61 -16.49 -21.72
CA GLY A 39 -6.99 -17.83 -22.14
C GLY A 39 -6.06 -18.88 -21.54
N ASP A 40 -5.84 -19.97 -22.28
CA ASP A 40 -5.19 -21.18 -21.78
C ASP A 40 -3.83 -20.95 -21.11
N PHE A 41 -3.63 -21.65 -19.99
CA PHE A 41 -2.34 -21.78 -19.30
C PHE A 41 -1.60 -23.01 -19.83
N ILE A 42 -0.39 -22.81 -20.35
CA ILE A 42 0.29 -23.80 -21.21
C ILE A 42 1.73 -24.01 -20.74
N ASN A 43 2.24 -25.24 -20.86
CA ASN A 43 3.65 -25.52 -20.64
C ASN A 43 4.42 -25.44 -21.96
N TYR A 44 5.52 -24.70 -21.92
CA TYR A 44 6.54 -24.69 -22.96
C TYR A 44 7.80 -25.32 -22.41
N TRP A 45 8.54 -26.07 -23.21
CA TRP A 45 9.82 -26.59 -22.77
C TRP A 45 10.83 -26.68 -23.91
N ASN A 46 12.10 -26.68 -23.54
CA ASN A 46 13.20 -27.11 -24.38
C ASN A 46 14.07 -28.08 -23.57
N GLU A 47 15.13 -28.62 -24.18
CA GLU A 47 16.03 -29.59 -23.54
C GLU A 47 16.64 -29.10 -22.20
N ARG A 48 16.61 -27.80 -21.92
CA ARG A 48 17.26 -27.19 -20.75
C ARG A 48 16.27 -26.71 -19.68
N LYS A 49 15.07 -26.27 -20.05
CA LYS A 49 14.17 -25.52 -19.16
C LYS A 49 12.72 -25.57 -19.61
N SER A 50 11.81 -25.54 -18.63
CA SER A 50 10.39 -25.28 -18.82
C SER A 50 10.03 -23.79 -18.61
N TYR A 51 9.03 -23.34 -19.36
CA TYR A 51 8.49 -21.99 -19.37
C TYR A 51 6.97 -22.09 -19.27
N LYS A 52 6.36 -21.14 -18.57
CA LYS A 52 4.91 -21.02 -18.49
C LYS A 52 4.41 -20.18 -19.65
N GLY A 53 3.23 -20.48 -20.15
CA GLY A 53 2.62 -19.87 -21.32
C GLY A 53 1.22 -19.37 -21.01
N LEU A 54 0.84 -18.26 -21.64
CA LEU A 54 -0.51 -17.73 -21.58
C LEU A 54 -1.02 -17.47 -22.98
N THR A 55 -2.35 -17.51 -23.11
CA THR A 55 -3.04 -16.99 -24.27
C THR A 55 -3.67 -15.65 -23.91
N TYR A 56 -3.53 -14.65 -24.77
CA TYR A 56 -4.24 -13.37 -24.66
C TYR A 56 -4.78 -12.97 -26.02
N GLY A 57 -6.11 -12.87 -26.13
CA GLY A 57 -6.79 -12.71 -27.42
C GLY A 57 -6.46 -13.87 -28.37
N ALA A 58 -5.87 -13.56 -29.52
CA ALA A 58 -5.46 -14.55 -30.51
C ALA A 58 -3.97 -14.96 -30.41
N VAL A 59 -3.22 -14.43 -29.45
CA VAL A 59 -1.78 -14.65 -29.32
C VAL A 59 -1.49 -15.54 -28.13
N GLN A 60 -0.75 -16.60 -28.37
CA GLN A 60 -0.18 -17.46 -27.34
C GLN A 60 1.32 -17.15 -27.20
N TYR A 61 1.80 -16.96 -25.98
CA TYR A 61 3.18 -16.57 -25.74
C TYR A 61 3.77 -17.22 -24.48
N PRO A 62 5.04 -17.70 -24.53
CA PRO A 62 5.76 -18.18 -23.35
C PRO A 62 6.21 -17.02 -22.47
N SER A 63 6.62 -17.34 -21.25
CA SER A 63 7.08 -16.39 -20.24
C SER A 63 8.27 -15.54 -20.68
N LEU A 64 9.03 -15.98 -21.68
CA LEU A 64 10.07 -15.18 -22.35
C LEU A 64 9.55 -13.85 -22.92
N TYR A 65 8.26 -13.76 -23.25
CA TYR A 65 7.61 -12.55 -23.77
C TYR A 65 6.61 -11.94 -22.77
N MET A 66 6.47 -12.52 -21.57
CA MET A 66 5.61 -11.99 -20.51
C MET A 66 6.24 -10.78 -19.83
N GLY A 67 5.39 -9.84 -19.40
CA GLY A 67 5.82 -8.76 -18.51
C GLY A 67 6.32 -9.32 -17.18
N ALA A 68 7.25 -8.62 -16.52
CA ALA A 68 7.82 -9.08 -15.24
C ALA A 68 6.74 -9.32 -14.16
N GLY A 69 5.70 -8.47 -14.13
CA GLY A 69 4.57 -8.64 -13.21
C GLY A 69 3.76 -9.91 -13.47
N GLU A 70 3.51 -10.28 -14.73
CA GLU A 70 2.80 -11.52 -15.08
C GLU A 70 3.58 -12.74 -14.59
N GLN A 71 4.88 -12.80 -14.88
CA GLN A 71 5.74 -13.90 -14.43
C GLN A 71 5.77 -14.02 -12.90
N ARG A 72 5.81 -12.87 -12.20
CA ARG A 72 5.85 -12.85 -10.73
C ARG A 72 4.54 -13.35 -10.13
N ILE A 73 3.38 -12.90 -10.62
CA ILE A 73 2.08 -13.36 -10.13
C ILE A 73 1.88 -14.84 -10.40
N ILE A 74 2.21 -15.32 -11.61
CA ILE A 74 2.13 -16.75 -11.92
C ILE A 74 2.94 -17.56 -10.91
N LYS A 75 4.19 -17.16 -10.66
CA LYS A 75 5.05 -17.84 -9.68
C LYS A 75 4.46 -17.80 -8.27
N PHE A 76 3.87 -16.68 -7.85
CA PHE A 76 3.20 -16.60 -6.56
C PHE A 76 2.00 -17.54 -6.47
N LEU A 77 1.12 -17.54 -7.48
CA LEU A 77 -0.06 -18.40 -7.50
C LEU A 77 0.33 -19.89 -7.53
N GLU A 78 1.31 -20.27 -8.35
CA GLU A 78 1.86 -21.63 -8.37
C GLU A 78 2.38 -22.04 -6.99
N THR A 79 3.16 -21.18 -6.34
CA THR A 79 3.71 -21.46 -5.01
C THR A 79 2.59 -21.59 -3.97
N ILE A 80 1.67 -20.64 -3.94
CA ILE A 80 0.55 -20.59 -3.00
C ILE A 80 -0.35 -21.82 -3.16
N TYR A 81 -0.66 -22.25 -4.37
CA TYR A 81 -1.53 -23.41 -4.59
C TYR A 81 -0.84 -24.76 -4.42
N SER A 82 0.49 -24.81 -4.50
CA SER A 82 1.25 -26.06 -4.31
C SER A 82 1.61 -26.34 -2.85
N ILE A 83 1.55 -25.35 -1.96
CA ILE A 83 1.87 -25.55 -0.54
C ILE A 83 0.74 -26.25 0.22
N PRO A 84 1.08 -27.03 1.26
CA PRO A 84 0.09 -27.64 2.14
C PRO A 84 -0.60 -26.58 3.02
N ASP A 85 -1.75 -26.96 3.56
CA ASP A 85 -2.47 -26.17 4.55
C ASP A 85 -1.59 -25.91 5.79
N TYR A 86 -1.88 -24.84 6.53
CA TYR A 86 -1.13 -24.43 7.73
C TYR A 86 0.35 -24.06 7.51
N SER A 87 0.71 -23.66 6.29
CA SER A 87 2.08 -23.26 5.95
C SER A 87 2.41 -21.82 6.37
N LEU A 88 3.70 -21.54 6.60
CA LEU A 88 4.26 -20.20 6.71
C LEU A 88 5.06 -19.86 5.45
N ILE A 89 4.74 -18.74 4.81
CA ILE A 89 5.45 -18.23 3.63
C ILE A 89 6.11 -16.89 3.98
N LEU A 90 7.39 -16.77 3.61
CA LEU A 90 8.16 -15.53 3.70
C LEU A 90 8.44 -14.99 2.30
N ILE A 91 8.07 -13.74 2.03
CA ILE A 91 8.23 -13.11 0.73
C ILE A 91 8.99 -11.79 0.88
N ASP A 92 10.04 -11.62 0.09
CA ASP A 92 10.73 -10.34 0.00
C ASP A 92 10.17 -9.49 -1.16
N GLU A 93 9.93 -8.21 -0.89
CA GLU A 93 9.43 -7.18 -1.80
C GLU A 93 8.22 -7.64 -2.63
N LEU A 94 7.10 -7.95 -1.96
CA LEU A 94 5.91 -8.49 -2.64
C LEU A 94 5.47 -7.63 -3.84
N ASP A 95 5.55 -6.30 -3.69
CA ASP A 95 5.10 -5.27 -4.62
C ASP A 95 6.00 -5.05 -5.85
N LEU A 96 7.18 -5.65 -5.89
CA LEU A 96 8.12 -5.44 -6.99
C LEU A 96 7.48 -5.76 -8.35
N THR A 97 7.59 -4.85 -9.30
CA THR A 97 7.04 -4.95 -10.69
C THR A 97 5.52 -4.92 -10.83
N LEU A 98 4.77 -4.75 -9.74
CA LEU A 98 3.31 -4.65 -9.76
C LEU A 98 2.84 -3.20 -9.74
N HIS A 99 1.77 -2.92 -10.48
CA HIS A 99 1.04 -1.66 -10.37
C HIS A 99 0.08 -1.73 -9.18
N THR A 100 -0.30 -0.57 -8.62
CA THR A 100 -1.08 -0.47 -7.38
C THR A 100 -2.35 -1.33 -7.41
N GLU A 101 -3.11 -1.29 -8.51
CA GLU A 101 -4.36 -2.04 -8.63
C GLU A 101 -4.14 -3.56 -8.60
N ALA A 102 -3.17 -4.09 -9.34
CA ALA A 102 -2.82 -5.51 -9.27
C ALA A 102 -2.29 -5.91 -7.89
N LEU A 103 -1.52 -5.06 -7.22
CA LEU A 103 -1.07 -5.33 -5.85
C LEU A 103 -2.26 -5.50 -4.90
N LEU A 104 -3.22 -4.56 -4.91
CA LEU A 104 -4.41 -4.64 -4.04
C LEU A 104 -5.27 -5.88 -4.34
N ARG A 105 -5.47 -6.22 -5.61
CA ARG A 105 -6.19 -7.44 -6.00
C ARG A 105 -5.43 -8.72 -5.63
N LEU A 106 -4.10 -8.73 -5.76
CA LEU A 106 -3.27 -9.84 -5.29
C LEU A 106 -3.42 -10.02 -3.78
N MET A 107 -3.42 -8.93 -3.01
CA MET A 107 -3.62 -8.98 -1.55
C MET A 107 -4.96 -9.60 -1.16
N GLN A 108 -6.04 -9.30 -1.91
CA GLN A 108 -7.34 -9.93 -1.71
C GLN A 108 -7.28 -11.44 -1.96
N VAL A 109 -6.68 -11.87 -3.09
CA VAL A 109 -6.51 -13.29 -3.42
C VAL A 109 -5.68 -14.02 -2.36
N LEU A 110 -4.60 -13.42 -1.88
CA LEU A 110 -3.76 -14.00 -0.83
C LEU A 110 -4.50 -14.11 0.50
N ASN A 111 -5.28 -13.08 0.88
CA ASN A 111 -6.08 -13.10 2.10
C ASN A 111 -7.12 -14.23 2.09
N ASP A 112 -7.81 -14.43 0.96
CA ASP A 112 -8.78 -15.52 0.82
C ASP A 112 -8.12 -16.89 1.01
N GLU A 113 -6.93 -17.09 0.45
CA GLU A 113 -6.16 -18.33 0.58
C GLU A 113 -5.62 -18.54 2.00
N CYS A 114 -5.15 -17.47 2.67
CA CYS A 114 -4.76 -17.51 4.07
C CYS A 114 -5.91 -17.98 4.97
N ASN A 115 -7.12 -17.45 4.76
CA ASN A 115 -8.29 -17.79 5.56
C ASN A 115 -8.83 -19.19 5.25
N THR A 116 -8.77 -19.62 3.98
CA THR A 116 -9.31 -20.92 3.57
C THR A 116 -8.43 -22.09 4.03
N ARG A 117 -7.11 -21.93 3.93
CA ARG A 117 -6.12 -23.01 4.19
C ARG A 117 -5.30 -22.79 5.45
N ASN A 118 -5.65 -21.78 6.27
CA ASN A 118 -4.94 -21.40 7.49
C ASN A 118 -3.45 -21.12 7.26
N ILE A 119 -3.10 -20.52 6.12
CA ILE A 119 -1.72 -20.18 5.75
C ILE A 119 -1.37 -18.82 6.34
N GLN A 120 -0.12 -18.66 6.80
CA GLN A 120 0.44 -17.38 7.20
C GLN A 120 1.42 -16.87 6.14
N ILE A 121 1.26 -15.62 5.71
CA ILE A 121 2.17 -14.95 4.79
C ILE A 121 2.78 -13.74 5.49
N VAL A 122 4.10 -13.68 5.54
CA VAL A 122 4.86 -12.53 6.02
C VAL A 122 5.66 -11.99 4.85
N PHE A 123 5.55 -10.69 4.59
CA PHE A 123 6.23 -10.08 3.46
C PHE A 123 6.76 -8.68 3.77
N THR A 124 7.75 -8.25 3.00
CA THR A 124 8.27 -6.87 3.00
C THR A 124 7.68 -6.09 1.83
N SER A 125 7.48 -4.79 2.03
CA SER A 125 7.01 -3.89 0.98
C SER A 125 7.40 -2.43 1.26
N HIS A 126 7.54 -1.65 0.20
CA HIS A 126 7.74 -0.20 0.26
C HIS A 126 6.49 0.60 -0.12
N ARG A 127 5.35 -0.06 -0.36
CA ARG A 127 4.11 0.57 -0.83
C ARG A 127 3.25 1.07 0.32
N GLU A 128 2.96 2.37 0.31
CA GLU A 128 2.05 2.97 1.28
C GLU A 128 0.61 2.53 1.06
N GLU A 129 0.22 2.15 -0.16
CA GLU A 129 -1.17 1.79 -0.47
C GLU A 129 -1.63 0.51 0.23
N LEU A 130 -0.68 -0.27 0.77
CA LEU A 130 -0.99 -1.41 1.62
C LEU A 130 -1.50 -0.98 3.00
N LEU A 131 -1.25 0.27 3.44
CA LEU A 131 -1.80 0.81 4.68
C LEU A 131 -3.32 0.83 4.69
N ASP A 132 -3.96 0.87 3.51
CA ASP A 132 -5.41 0.86 3.36
C ASP A 132 -6.02 -0.55 3.47
N CYS A 133 -5.20 -1.60 3.49
CA CYS A 133 -5.65 -2.98 3.62
C CYS A 133 -5.91 -3.33 5.09
N ASN A 134 -7.16 -3.23 5.55
CA ASN A 134 -7.52 -3.51 6.96
C ASN A 134 -7.33 -4.97 7.40
N PHE A 135 -7.14 -5.91 6.46
CA PHE A 135 -6.94 -7.33 6.74
C PHE A 135 -5.47 -7.73 6.90
N ILE A 136 -4.52 -6.80 6.73
CA ILE A 136 -3.10 -7.06 6.97
C ILE A 136 -2.61 -6.42 8.27
N ASN A 137 -1.70 -7.09 8.94
CA ASN A 137 -0.97 -6.54 10.08
C ASN A 137 0.32 -5.90 9.58
N ILE A 138 0.49 -4.60 9.83
CA ILE A 138 1.61 -3.81 9.29
C ILE A 138 2.60 -3.51 10.42
N ARG A 139 3.87 -3.85 10.18
CA ARG A 139 4.97 -3.58 11.10
C ARG A 139 6.02 -2.74 10.40
N HIS A 140 6.40 -1.62 11.02
CA HIS A 140 7.45 -0.75 10.47
C HIS A 140 8.79 -1.11 11.09
N LEU A 141 9.74 -1.50 10.26
CA LEU A 141 11.12 -1.78 10.68
C LEU A 141 11.96 -0.53 10.48
N VAL A 142 12.52 0.00 11.58
CA VAL A 142 13.39 1.19 11.57
C VAL A 142 14.76 0.78 12.07
N ASN A 143 15.77 0.96 11.22
CA ASN A 143 17.16 0.74 11.62
C ASN A 143 17.72 2.01 12.27
N ASP A 144 18.48 1.83 13.37
CA ASP A 144 19.31 2.90 13.90
C ASP A 144 20.37 3.33 12.88
N THR A 145 20.82 4.58 12.98
CA THR A 145 21.89 5.21 12.19
C THR A 145 23.18 4.39 12.08
N ASN A 146 23.47 3.53 13.07
CA ASN A 146 24.64 2.64 13.05
C ASN A 146 24.35 1.22 12.51
N GLY A 147 23.10 0.93 12.10
CA GLY A 147 22.66 -0.37 11.58
C GLY A 147 22.66 -1.52 12.60
N LYS A 148 22.93 -1.24 13.89
CA LYS A 148 23.09 -2.27 14.93
C LYS A 148 21.79 -2.69 15.60
N THR A 149 20.75 -1.86 15.52
CA THR A 149 19.47 -2.11 16.17
C THR A 149 18.34 -1.84 15.19
N SER A 150 17.46 -2.83 15.01
CA SER A 150 16.22 -2.68 14.28
C SER A 150 15.07 -2.59 15.29
N ILE A 151 14.33 -1.49 15.25
CA ILE A 151 13.13 -1.27 16.06
C ILE A 151 11.92 -1.67 15.22
N CYS A 152 11.06 -2.52 15.79
CA CYS A 152 9.79 -2.89 15.18
C CYS A 152 8.67 -2.05 15.81
N LEU A 153 8.05 -1.18 15.01
CA LEU A 153 6.92 -0.37 15.45
C LEU A 153 5.61 -1.04 15.02
N GLU A 154 4.71 -1.18 15.99
CA GLU A 154 3.39 -1.81 15.77
C GLU A 154 2.38 -0.87 15.11
N ARG A 155 2.60 0.44 15.20
CA ARG A 155 1.68 1.46 14.70
C ARG A 155 2.34 2.27 13.60
N THR A 156 1.57 2.60 12.57
CA THR A 156 1.96 3.56 11.55
C THR A 156 1.94 4.96 12.14
N THR A 157 3.12 5.56 12.30
CA THR A 157 3.26 6.97 12.73
C THR A 157 3.47 7.88 11.51
N PRO A 158 3.25 9.20 11.63
CA PRO A 158 3.58 10.14 10.55
C PRO A 158 5.05 10.06 10.11
N ASP A 159 5.96 9.74 11.02
CA ASP A 159 7.37 9.49 10.70
C ASP A 159 7.57 8.21 9.87
N CYS A 160 6.77 7.16 10.10
CA CYS A 160 6.78 5.96 9.26
C CYS A 160 6.32 6.28 7.84
N ILE A 161 5.22 7.02 7.70
CA ILE A 161 4.69 7.42 6.38
C ILE A 161 5.70 8.33 5.67
N LYS A 162 6.28 9.31 6.37
CA LYS A 162 7.33 10.18 5.83
C LYS A 162 8.54 9.41 5.32
N ARG A 163 8.93 8.31 5.97
CA ARG A 163 10.03 7.45 5.49
C ARG A 163 9.66 6.67 4.23
N LEU A 164 8.38 6.30 4.06
CA LEU A 164 7.89 5.58 2.89
C LEU A 164 7.68 6.51 1.69
N THR A 165 7.15 7.71 1.91
CA THR A 165 6.61 8.58 0.84
C THR A 165 7.43 9.85 0.63
N GLY A 166 8.29 10.20 1.58
CA GLY A 166 8.94 11.52 1.65
C GLY A 166 8.01 12.63 2.14
N ILE A 167 6.70 12.37 2.29
CA ILE A 167 5.68 13.34 2.69
C ILE A 167 5.30 13.05 4.14
N CYS A 168 5.28 14.09 4.97
CA CYS A 168 4.80 13.97 6.35
C CYS A 168 3.31 14.33 6.37
N PRO A 169 2.39 13.34 6.42
CA PRO A 169 0.97 13.64 6.54
C PRO A 169 0.74 14.32 7.89
N LYS A 170 -0.02 15.41 7.86
CA LYS A 170 -0.45 16.15 9.05
C LYS A 170 -1.94 15.87 9.24
N PRO A 171 -2.31 14.73 9.84
CA PRO A 171 -3.70 14.30 9.94
C PRO A 171 -4.58 15.28 10.73
N LEU A 172 -3.99 16.04 11.66
CA LEU A 172 -4.70 17.01 12.48
C LEU A 172 -4.56 18.42 11.90
N GLU A 173 -5.67 19.12 11.67
CA GLU A 173 -5.66 20.53 11.32
C GLU A 173 -6.08 21.36 12.54
N ILE A 174 -5.25 22.34 12.92
CA ILE A 174 -5.53 23.26 14.02
C ILE A 174 -5.56 24.67 13.45
N MET A 175 -6.72 25.31 13.57
CA MET A 175 -6.95 26.66 13.08
C MET A 175 -6.96 27.63 14.25
N VAL A 176 -6.21 28.71 14.14
CA VAL A 176 -6.02 29.71 15.20
C VAL A 176 -6.33 31.10 14.68
N GLU A 177 -6.70 32.01 15.57
CA GLU A 177 -7.08 33.38 15.21
C GLU A 177 -5.88 34.18 14.68
N ASP A 178 -4.80 34.21 15.44
CA ASP A 178 -3.67 35.11 15.20
C ASP A 178 -2.29 34.46 15.43
N ASN A 179 -1.25 35.28 15.28
CA ASN A 179 0.14 34.89 15.47
C ASN A 179 0.45 34.44 16.91
N LEU A 180 -0.22 35.02 17.92
CA LEU A 180 0.04 34.72 19.32
C LEU A 180 -0.53 33.34 19.67
N ALA A 181 -1.77 33.07 19.26
CA ALA A 181 -2.42 31.78 19.39
C ALA A 181 -1.63 30.69 18.64
N GLU A 182 -1.14 30.98 17.43
CA GLU A 182 -0.27 30.05 16.71
C GLU A 182 1.00 29.70 17.50
N ALA A 183 1.69 30.70 18.04
CA ALA A 183 2.92 30.50 18.79
C ALA A 183 2.67 29.65 20.05
N LEU A 184 1.56 29.89 20.75
CA LEU A 184 1.15 29.12 21.93
C LEU A 184 0.84 27.67 21.58
N VAL A 185 0.00 27.43 20.57
CA VAL A 185 -0.36 26.08 20.12
C VAL A 185 0.88 25.32 19.68
N ARG A 186 1.75 25.91 18.87
CA ARG A 186 3.03 25.28 18.47
C ARG A 186 3.92 24.96 19.67
N LYS A 187 3.96 25.80 20.69
CA LYS A 187 4.72 25.51 21.91
C LYS A 187 4.17 24.28 22.65
N ILE A 188 2.85 24.15 22.73
CA ILE A 188 2.18 22.97 23.32
C ILE A 188 2.47 21.73 22.48
N LEU A 189 2.28 21.80 21.16
CA LEU A 189 2.54 20.70 20.24
C LEU A 189 3.98 20.19 20.33
N ARG A 190 4.97 21.10 20.40
CA ARG A 190 6.38 20.73 20.59
C ARG A 190 6.63 20.06 21.93
N THR A 191 6.01 20.55 23.01
CA THR A 191 6.13 19.94 24.35
C THR A 191 5.62 18.49 24.36
N HIS A 192 4.63 18.18 23.54
CA HIS A 192 4.04 16.84 23.41
C HIS A 192 4.55 16.03 22.20
N ASN A 193 5.57 16.51 21.46
CA ASN A 193 6.08 15.87 20.23
C ASN A 193 5.03 15.66 19.12
N LEU A 194 4.03 16.54 19.02
CA LEU A 194 2.93 16.46 18.05
C LEU A 194 3.08 17.38 16.83
N GLU A 195 4.11 18.24 16.79
CA GLU A 195 4.31 19.24 15.71
C GLU A 195 4.31 18.65 14.29
N GLN A 196 4.82 17.42 14.13
CA GLN A 196 4.87 16.73 12.83
C GLN A 196 3.51 16.15 12.41
N SER A 197 2.60 15.92 13.36
CA SER A 197 1.27 15.34 13.11
C SER A 197 0.19 16.41 12.89
N CYS A 198 0.51 17.68 13.14
CA CYS A 198 -0.44 18.78 13.10
C CYS A 198 -0.08 19.82 12.03
N LYS A 199 -1.09 20.31 11.32
CA LYS A 199 -1.05 21.49 10.46
C LYS A 199 -1.69 22.63 11.24
N VAL A 200 -0.91 23.67 11.55
CA VAL A 200 -1.42 24.89 12.21
C VAL A 200 -1.61 25.96 11.15
N SER A 201 -2.80 26.55 11.05
CA SER A 201 -3.17 27.58 10.08
C SER A 201 -3.92 28.73 10.76
N GLN A 202 -3.77 29.94 10.22
CA GLN A 202 -4.45 31.13 10.75
C GLN A 202 -5.73 31.40 9.96
N PHE A 203 -6.82 31.76 10.63
CA PHE A 203 -8.07 32.21 9.99
C PHE A 203 -8.33 33.72 10.10
N GLY A 204 -7.52 34.45 10.88
CA GLY A 204 -7.67 35.89 11.08
C GLY A 204 -8.80 36.20 12.06
N SER A 205 -9.63 37.22 11.75
CA SER A 205 -10.65 37.74 12.67
C SER A 205 -11.61 36.67 13.22
N LYS A 206 -12.00 36.83 14.49
CA LYS A 206 -13.01 36.05 15.24
C LYS A 206 -14.28 35.76 14.43
N GLU A 207 -14.71 36.73 13.64
CA GLU A 207 -15.90 36.67 12.77
C GLU A 207 -15.80 35.57 11.69
N ASN A 208 -14.58 35.20 11.30
CA ASN A 208 -14.33 34.19 10.27
C ASN A 208 -14.28 32.76 10.83
N SER A 209 -14.25 32.56 12.15
CA SER A 209 -14.09 31.23 12.76
C SER A 209 -15.19 30.25 12.34
N TYR A 210 -16.45 30.64 12.51
CA TYR A 210 -17.62 29.88 12.09
C TYR A 210 -17.71 29.75 10.57
N LEU A 211 -17.30 30.80 9.85
CA LEU A 211 -17.33 30.85 8.39
C LEU A 211 -16.31 29.89 7.75
N VAL A 212 -15.16 29.72 8.40
CA VAL A 212 -14.12 28.78 8.01
C VAL A 212 -14.54 27.34 8.27
N GLY A 213 -15.11 27.05 9.45
CA GLY A 213 -15.68 25.73 9.74
C GLY A 213 -16.80 25.36 8.75
N ALA A 214 -17.73 26.30 8.50
CA ALA A 214 -18.79 26.11 7.51
C ALA A 214 -18.24 25.98 6.08
N GLY A 215 -17.21 26.74 5.72
CA GLY A 215 -16.55 26.69 4.41
C GLY A 215 -15.88 25.35 4.13
N LEU A 216 -15.21 24.76 5.12
CA LEU A 216 -14.63 23.41 5.02
C LEU A 216 -15.72 22.35 4.83
N LEU A 217 -16.80 22.45 5.62
CA LEU A 217 -17.95 21.54 5.50
C LEU A 217 -18.63 21.64 4.11
N LEU A 218 -18.80 22.86 3.60
CA LEU A 218 -19.38 23.11 2.27
C LEU A 218 -18.49 22.62 1.12
N ARG A 219 -17.17 22.51 1.32
CA ARG A 219 -16.23 21.91 0.37
C ARG A 219 -16.25 20.38 0.40
N GLY A 220 -17.03 19.78 1.29
CA GLY A 220 -17.08 18.33 1.49
C GLY A 220 -15.90 17.78 2.28
N GLU A 221 -15.13 18.64 2.97
CA GLU A 221 -14.08 18.19 3.89
C GLU A 221 -14.70 17.81 5.24
N THR A 222 -14.23 16.70 5.81
CA THR A 222 -14.67 16.21 7.12
C THR A 222 -13.94 16.97 8.22
N LEU A 223 -14.68 17.51 9.20
CA LEU A 223 -14.13 18.23 10.34
C LEU A 223 -13.64 17.30 11.47
N ASP A 224 -13.65 15.98 11.27
CA ASP A 224 -13.36 14.98 12.31
C ASP A 224 -11.96 15.14 12.93
N ASN A 225 -11.02 15.70 12.17
CA ASN A 225 -9.64 15.95 12.61
C ASN A 225 -9.28 17.46 12.62
N THR A 226 -10.29 18.33 12.69
CA THR A 226 -10.09 19.79 12.68
C THR A 226 -10.43 20.39 14.04
N LEU A 227 -9.50 21.15 14.61
CA LEU A 227 -9.68 21.90 15.85
C LEU A 227 -9.61 23.40 15.55
N ILE A 228 -10.68 24.14 15.85
CA ILE A 228 -10.70 25.60 15.76
C ILE A 228 -10.54 26.16 17.17
N VAL A 229 -9.47 26.92 17.40
CA VAL A 229 -9.14 27.52 18.70
C VAL A 229 -9.49 29.00 18.65
N LEU A 230 -10.37 29.41 19.56
CA LEU A 230 -10.84 30.80 19.70
C LEU A 230 -10.33 31.40 21.01
N ASP A 231 -10.19 32.72 21.04
CA ASP A 231 -9.94 33.43 22.28
C ASP A 231 -11.19 33.38 23.19
N GLY A 232 -10.95 33.41 24.49
CA GLY A 232 -11.99 33.28 25.52
C GLY A 232 -12.82 34.55 25.72
N ASP A 233 -12.83 35.47 24.75
CA ASP A 233 -13.70 36.65 24.71
C ASP A 233 -14.81 36.53 23.64
N VAL A 234 -14.82 35.43 22.88
CA VAL A 234 -15.87 35.06 21.93
C VAL A 234 -17.03 34.39 22.66
N ASP A 235 -18.27 34.82 22.36
CA ASP A 235 -19.53 34.28 22.92
C ASP A 235 -19.65 34.31 24.46
N VAL A 236 -19.03 35.32 25.07
CA VAL A 236 -19.08 35.55 26.52
C VAL A 236 -20.33 36.36 26.89
N ALA A 237 -21.08 35.92 27.91
CA ALA A 237 -22.23 36.64 28.42
C ALA A 237 -21.81 38.01 29.01
N GLU A 238 -22.63 39.05 28.88
CA GLU A 238 -22.33 40.43 29.36
C GLU A 238 -21.85 40.44 30.83
N ALA A 239 -22.43 39.58 31.69
CA ALA A 239 -22.06 39.47 33.10
C ALA A 239 -20.62 38.96 33.35
N GLU A 240 -20.04 38.22 32.41
CA GLU A 240 -18.67 37.69 32.51
C GLU A 240 -17.63 38.67 31.93
N LYS A 241 -18.06 39.65 31.12
CA LYS A 241 -17.19 40.71 30.59
C LYS A 241 -16.82 41.77 31.63
N GLU A 242 -17.69 42.01 32.61
CA GLU A 242 -17.46 43.01 33.67
C GLU A 242 -16.50 42.55 34.78
N GLN A 243 -16.09 41.26 34.80
CA GLN A 243 -15.20 40.70 35.83
C GLN A 243 -13.72 40.56 35.40
N LYS A 244 -13.35 41.01 34.19
CA LYS A 244 -11.95 41.09 33.71
C LYS A 244 -11.37 42.49 33.90
#